data_AF-D3S5H1-F1
#
_entry.id   AF-D3S5H1-F1
#
_cell.length_a   1.000
_cell.length_b   1.000
_cell.length_c   1.000
_cell.angle_alpha   90.00
_cell.angle_beta   90.00
_cell.angle_gamma   90.00
#
_symmetry.space_group_name_H-M   'P 1'
#
loop_
_entity.id
_entity.type
_entity.pdbx_description
1 polymer ?
#
loop_
_entity_poly.entity_id
_entity_poly.type
_entity_poly.pdbx_seq_one_letter_code
_entity_poly.pdbx_strand_id
1 'polypeptide(L)'
;MVNVERISISFPKFLLKEIDEVVKRKGYSSRSELIRDAVRKYVLESNPLDKNETVSGIIIVVYNPTKESLERMSKLYFEYNKVIKSLNQAYVTTSCGKNAKVEIFVVEGNSKDVSKFYDEISKIDGKIYDKAIVF
;
A
#
# COMPACT_ATOMS: atom_id res chain seq x y z
N MET A 1 -25.41 2.53 12.48
CA MET A 1 -25.50 1.15 11.93
C MET A 1 -24.98 1.20 10.51
N VAL A 2 -23.98 0.39 10.16
CA VAL A 2 -23.54 0.27 8.77
C VAL A 2 -24.64 -0.44 7.99
N ASN A 3 -25.10 0.13 6.89
CA ASN A 3 -26.11 -0.49 6.03
C ASN A 3 -25.47 -1.67 5.29
N VAL A 4 -26.06 -2.87 5.38
CA VAL A 4 -25.49 -4.11 4.81
C VAL A 4 -26.51 -4.75 3.88
N GLU A 5 -26.15 -4.87 2.60
CA GLU A 5 -26.93 -5.60 1.60
C GLU A 5 -26.47 -7.06 1.50
N ARG A 6 -27.43 -7.99 1.34
CA ARG A 6 -27.15 -9.43 1.27
C ARG A 6 -27.20 -9.92 -0.18
N ILE A 7 -26.08 -10.45 -0.66
CA ILE A 7 -25.98 -11.07 -1.99
C ILE A 7 -25.67 -12.57 -1.88
N SER A 8 -26.07 -13.34 -2.89
CA SER A 8 -25.72 -14.75 -3.02
C SER A 8 -24.66 -14.92 -4.12
N ILE A 9 -23.55 -15.59 -3.79
CA ILE A 9 -22.45 -15.84 -4.71
C ILE A 9 -22.22 -17.35 -4.80
N SER A 10 -22.01 -17.86 -6.01
CA SER A 10 -21.65 -19.27 -6.25
C SER A 10 -20.14 -19.42 -6.36
N PHE A 11 -19.58 -20.42 -5.67
CA PHE A 11 -18.18 -20.79 -5.75
C PHE A 11 -18.03 -22.27 -6.14
N PRO A 12 -16.98 -22.64 -6.90
CA PRO A 12 -16.59 -24.04 -7.04
C PRO A 12 -16.39 -24.71 -5.67
N LYS A 13 -16.79 -25.97 -5.54
CA LYS A 13 -16.72 -26.69 -4.24
C LYS A 13 -15.31 -26.73 -3.65
N PHE A 14 -14.28 -26.86 -4.48
CA PHE A 14 -12.89 -26.89 -4.00
C PHE A 14 -12.47 -25.54 -3.40
N LEU A 15 -12.81 -24.44 -4.06
CA LEU A 15 -12.48 -23.09 -3.61
C LEU A 15 -13.20 -22.74 -2.31
N LEU A 16 -14.45 -23.19 -2.14
CA LEU A 16 -15.18 -23.01 -0.89
C LEU A 16 -14.49 -23.71 0.29
N LYS A 17 -13.87 -24.88 0.07
CA LYS A 17 -13.07 -25.56 1.10
C LYS A 17 -11.81 -24.77 1.45
N GLU A 18 -11.09 -24.25 0.46
CA GLU A 18 -9.93 -23.41 0.69
C GLU A 18 -10.28 -22.14 1.49
N ILE A 19 -11.42 -21.52 1.18
CA ILE A 19 -11.96 -20.38 1.95
C ILE A 19 -12.16 -20.78 3.41
N ASP A 20 -12.78 -21.93 3.68
CA ASP A 20 -13.00 -22.42 5.05
C ASP A 20 -11.70 -22.66 5.81
N GLU A 21 -10.67 -23.19 5.14
CA GLU A 21 -9.34 -23.37 5.72
C GLU A 21 -8.69 -22.03 6.08
N VAL A 22 -8.81 -21.03 5.21
CA VAL A 22 -8.28 -19.68 5.47
C VAL A 22 -9.02 -19.02 6.63
N VAL A 23 -10.36 -19.13 6.69
CA VAL A 23 -11.17 -18.61 7.80
C VAL A 23 -10.67 -19.15 9.12
N LYS A 24 -10.49 -20.47 9.23
CA LYS A 24 -10.00 -21.13 10.45
C LYS A 24 -8.57 -20.72 10.77
N ARG A 25 -7.65 -20.80 9.80
CA ARG A 25 -6.22 -20.56 10.01
C ARG A 25 -5.92 -19.12 10.41
N LYS A 26 -6.65 -18.15 9.85
CA LYS A 26 -6.47 -16.71 10.12
C LYS A 26 -7.40 -16.16 11.21
N GLY A 27 -8.30 -16.98 11.76
CA GLY A 27 -9.18 -16.59 12.87
C GLY A 27 -10.30 -15.61 12.49
N TYR A 28 -10.81 -15.66 11.25
CA TYR A 28 -11.97 -14.84 10.87
C TYR A 28 -13.25 -15.36 11.54
N SER A 29 -14.16 -14.46 11.92
CA SER A 29 -15.44 -14.82 12.54
C SER A 29 -16.42 -15.51 11.58
N SER A 30 -16.29 -15.24 10.28
CA SER A 30 -17.14 -15.84 9.24
C SER A 30 -16.51 -15.79 7.86
N ARG A 31 -17.02 -16.61 6.92
CA ARG A 31 -16.70 -16.49 5.48
C ARG A 31 -17.00 -15.08 4.95
N SER A 32 -18.11 -14.50 5.39
CA SER A 32 -18.52 -13.15 4.97
C SER A 32 -17.52 -12.08 5.42
N GLU A 33 -16.88 -12.24 6.57
CA GLU A 33 -15.82 -11.32 7.02
C GLU A 33 -14.57 -11.44 6.15
N LEU A 34 -14.09 -12.66 5.90
CA LEU A 34 -12.96 -12.91 4.99
C LEU A 34 -13.24 -12.35 3.59
N ILE A 35 -14.41 -12.64 3.02
CA ILE A 35 -14.79 -12.15 1.69
C ILE A 35 -14.88 -10.62 1.68
N ARG A 36 -15.47 -10.00 2.72
CA ARG A 36 -15.55 -8.54 2.80
C ARG A 36 -14.18 -7.89 2.90
N ASP A 37 -13.25 -8.49 3.65
CA ASP A 37 -11.87 -8.02 3.77
C ASP A 37 -11.12 -8.15 2.44
N ALA A 38 -11.24 -9.30 1.79
CA ALA A 38 -10.66 -9.54 0.46
C ALA A 38 -11.23 -8.59 -0.61
N VAL A 39 -12.55 -8.41 -0.63
CA VAL A 39 -13.22 -7.48 -1.55
C VAL A 39 -12.83 -6.04 -1.25
N ARG A 40 -12.76 -5.61 0.01
CA ARG A 40 -12.30 -4.26 0.36
C ARG A 40 -10.88 -4.04 -0.15
N LYS A 41 -9.97 -4.97 0.13
CA LYS A 41 -8.60 -4.89 -0.36
C LYS A 41 -8.54 -4.82 -1.88
N TYR A 42 -9.30 -5.67 -2.57
CA TYR A 42 -9.36 -5.67 -4.03
C TYR A 42 -9.95 -4.36 -4.58
N VAL A 43 -11.03 -3.84 -3.98
CA VAL A 43 -11.66 -2.58 -4.39
C VAL A 43 -10.68 -1.41 -4.21
N LEU A 44 -9.98 -1.35 -3.07
CA LEU A 44 -8.95 -0.37 -2.80
C LEU A 44 -7.78 -0.47 -3.80
N GLU A 45 -7.32 -1.67 -4.10
CA GLU A 45 -6.27 -1.92 -5.11
C GLU A 45 -6.76 -1.64 -6.55
N SER A 46 -8.07 -1.78 -6.82
CA SER A 46 -8.66 -1.60 -8.14
C SER A 46 -9.17 -0.19 -8.41
N ASN A 47 -9.28 0.67 -7.39
CA ASN A 47 -9.68 2.06 -7.57
C ASN A 47 -8.54 2.76 -8.32
N PRO A 48 -8.71 3.04 -9.63
CA PRO A 48 -7.66 3.70 -10.36
C PRO A 48 -7.58 5.12 -9.82
N LEU A 49 -6.35 5.61 -9.71
CA LEU A 49 -5.96 7.00 -9.43
C LEU A 49 -6.50 8.00 -10.48
N ASP A 50 -7.60 7.69 -11.17
CA ASP A 50 -8.14 8.38 -12.35
C ASP A 50 -9.32 9.31 -12.08
N LYS A 51 -9.94 9.25 -10.90
CA LYS A 51 -10.86 10.31 -10.47
C LYS A 51 -10.04 11.34 -9.71
N ASN A 52 -10.19 12.63 -10.03
CA ASN A 52 -9.59 13.78 -9.31
C ASN A 52 -10.13 13.87 -7.86
N GLU A 53 -10.14 12.78 -7.12
CA GLU A 53 -10.61 12.69 -5.76
C GLU A 53 -9.43 12.83 -4.80
N THR A 54 -9.73 13.31 -3.60
CA THR A 54 -8.78 13.29 -2.50
C THR A 54 -8.66 11.84 -2.02
N VAL A 55 -7.44 11.33 -2.01
CA VAL A 55 -7.12 9.98 -1.55
C VAL A 55 -6.16 10.04 -0.37
N SER A 56 -6.24 9.06 0.52
CA SER A 56 -5.29 8.87 1.61
C SER A 56 -4.61 7.51 1.44
N GLY A 57 -3.37 7.38 1.87
CA GLY A 57 -2.62 6.15 1.63
C GLY A 57 -1.30 6.07 2.37
N ILE A 58 -0.62 4.95 2.14
CA ILE A 58 0.72 4.69 2.63
C ILE A 58 1.61 4.32 1.44
N ILE A 59 2.74 4.99 1.32
CA ILE A 59 3.81 4.63 0.39
C ILE A 59 4.99 4.10 1.20
N ILE A 60 5.50 2.94 0.81
CA ILE A 60 6.67 2.31 1.40
C ILE A 60 7.74 2.24 0.32
N VAL A 61 8.97 2.62 0.66
CA VAL A 61 10.15 2.40 -0.18
C VAL A 61 11.30 1.86 0.65
N VAL A 62 12.00 0.87 0.10
CA VAL A 62 13.22 0.30 0.64
C VAL A 62 14.29 0.42 -0.43
N TYR A 63 15.42 1.04 -0.11
CA TYR A 63 16.48 1.30 -1.09
C TYR A 63 17.86 1.30 -0.43
N ASN A 64 18.90 1.10 -1.22
CA ASN A 64 20.28 1.29 -0.78
C ASN A 64 20.60 2.79 -0.80
N PRO A 65 20.91 3.41 0.36
CA PRO A 65 21.12 4.85 0.42
C PRO A 65 22.48 5.23 -0.21
N THR A 66 22.43 5.85 -1.38
CA THR A 66 23.54 6.55 -2.04
C THR A 66 23.38 8.06 -1.86
N LYS A 67 24.46 8.84 -2.05
CA LYS A 67 24.40 10.31 -2.00
C LYS A 67 23.33 10.86 -2.95
N GLU A 68 23.27 10.35 -4.18
CA GLU A 68 22.30 10.76 -5.18
C GLU A 68 20.86 10.42 -4.78
N SER A 69 20.62 9.20 -4.27
CA SER A 69 19.28 8.80 -3.80
C SER A 69 18.80 9.66 -2.63
N LEU A 70 19.68 10.02 -1.69
CA LEU A 70 19.35 10.86 -0.53
C LEU A 70 19.05 12.31 -0.94
N GLU A 71 19.82 12.85 -1.88
CA GLU A 71 19.56 14.17 -2.47
C GLU A 71 18.24 14.18 -3.25
N ARG A 72 17.97 13.13 -4.03
CA ARG A 72 16.69 12.97 -4.74
C ARG A 72 15.53 12.91 -3.74
N MET A 73 15.64 12.12 -2.68
CA MET A 73 14.61 12.01 -1.65
C MET A 73 14.34 13.34 -0.94
N SER A 74 15.40 14.08 -0.61
CA SER A 74 15.26 15.39 0.02
C SER A 74 14.48 16.37 -0.87
N LYS A 75 14.71 16.33 -2.19
CA LYS A 75 13.94 17.12 -3.17
C LYS A 75 12.48 16.68 -3.20
N LEU A 76 12.21 15.38 -3.22
CA LEU A 76 10.84 14.85 -3.23
C LEU A 76 10.06 15.21 -1.96
N TYR A 77 10.69 15.19 -0.78
CA TYR A 77 10.03 15.63 0.46
C TYR A 77 9.55 17.08 0.37
N PHE A 78 10.38 17.95 -0.21
CA PHE A 78 10.04 19.36 -0.34
C PHE A 78 8.97 19.58 -1.43
N GLU A 79 9.13 18.96 -2.60
CA GLU A 79 8.22 19.08 -3.73
C GLU A 79 6.80 18.58 -3.40
N TYR A 80 6.71 17.47 -2.64
CA TYR A 80 5.44 16.82 -2.30
C TYR A 80 5.01 17.04 -0.84
N ASN A 81 5.53 18.07 -0.17
CA ASN A 81 5.22 18.37 1.24
C ASN A 81 3.74 18.55 1.55
N LYS A 82 2.92 18.94 0.56
CA LYS A 82 1.47 19.12 0.71
C LYS A 82 0.73 17.81 0.81
N VAL A 83 1.26 16.78 0.16
CA VAL A 83 0.71 15.43 0.09
C VAL A 83 1.22 14.57 1.25
N ILE A 84 2.48 14.73 1.64
CA ILE A 84 3.09 13.98 2.75
C ILE A 84 2.55 14.49 4.09
N LYS A 85 1.77 13.66 4.80
CA LYS A 85 1.25 13.97 6.15
C LYS A 85 2.18 13.52 7.26
N SER A 86 2.90 12.42 7.04
CA SER A 86 3.97 11.98 7.95
C SER A 86 4.99 11.14 7.20
N LEU A 87 6.21 11.12 7.73
CA LEU A 87 7.33 10.32 7.25
C LEU A 87 7.97 9.60 8.43
N ASN A 88 8.09 8.28 8.31
CA ASN A 88 8.91 7.46 9.20
C ASN A 88 10.07 6.89 8.39
N GLN A 89 11.29 7.01 8.92
CA GLN A 89 12.49 6.51 8.26
C GLN A 89 13.34 5.69 9.23
N ALA A 90 13.90 4.60 8.74
CA ALA A 90 14.75 3.71 9.51
C ALA A 90 15.86 3.12 8.63
N TYR A 91 17.01 2.82 9.24
CA TYR A 91 18.03 1.98 8.62
C TYR A 91 17.86 0.55 9.12
N VAL A 92 17.85 -0.40 8.19
CA VAL A 92 17.68 -1.82 8.48
C VAL A 92 18.77 -2.64 7.80
N THR A 93 19.10 -3.79 8.38
CA THR A 93 19.97 -4.76 7.73
C THR A 93 19.11 -5.78 6.98
N THR A 94 19.35 -5.91 5.68
CA THR A 94 18.68 -6.91 4.82
C THR A 94 19.16 -8.32 5.16
N SER A 95 18.43 -9.34 4.72
CA SER A 95 18.81 -10.75 4.89
C SER A 95 20.20 -11.09 4.33
N CYS A 96 20.68 -10.32 3.34
CA CYS A 96 22.00 -10.45 2.74
C CYS A 96 23.10 -9.67 3.49
N GLY A 97 22.81 -9.13 4.68
CA GLY A 97 23.77 -8.38 5.50
C GLY A 97 24.06 -6.95 5.03
N LYS A 98 23.37 -6.45 4.00
CA LYS A 98 23.53 -5.08 3.50
C LYS A 98 22.62 -4.11 4.25
N ASN A 99 23.11 -2.90 4.52
CA ASN A 99 22.29 -1.81 5.09
C ASN A 99 21.40 -1.23 4.00
N ALA A 100 20.10 -1.13 4.29
CA ALA A 100 19.11 -0.47 3.47
C ALA A 100 18.40 0.61 4.29
N LYS A 101 17.87 1.62 3.60
CA LYS A 101 16.99 2.62 4.20
C LYS A 101 15.55 2.28 3.86
N VAL A 102 14.70 2.27 4.88
CA VAL A 102 13.25 2.08 4.77
C VAL A 102 12.59 3.40 5.07
N GLU A 103 11.67 3.80 4.20
CA GLU A 103 10.87 4.99 4.39
C GLU A 103 9.40 4.69 4.15
N ILE A 104 8.57 5.19 5.05
CA ILE A 104 7.13 5.00 5.06
C ILE A 104 6.48 6.38 5.13
N PHE A 105 5.73 6.71 4.10
CA PHE A 105 4.98 7.96 3.98
C PHE A 105 3.51 7.69 4.22
N VAL A 106 2.90 8.42 5.14
CA VAL A 106 1.45 8.59 5.13
C VAL A 106 1.15 9.78 4.24
N VAL A 107 0.34 9.56 3.22
CA VAL A 107 0.01 10.55 2.19
C VAL A 107 -1.48 10.84 2.17
N GLU A 108 -1.84 12.08 1.89
CA GLU A 108 -3.21 12.48 1.61
C GLU A 108 -3.22 13.71 0.72
N GLY A 109 -3.98 13.63 -0.38
CA GLY A 109 -4.06 14.70 -1.37
C GLY A 109 -4.80 14.28 -2.61
N ASN A 110 -4.71 15.08 -3.68
CA ASN A 110 -5.29 14.69 -4.97
C ASN A 110 -4.62 13.41 -5.48
N SER A 111 -5.43 12.46 -5.99
CA SER A 111 -4.97 11.19 -6.55
C SER A 111 -3.82 11.34 -7.54
N LYS A 112 -3.82 12.37 -8.39
CA LYS A 112 -2.75 12.62 -9.37
C LYS A 112 -1.44 13.02 -8.70
N ASP A 113 -1.50 13.83 -7.64
CA ASP A 113 -0.29 14.27 -6.94
C ASP A 113 0.30 13.12 -6.11
N VAL A 114 -0.55 12.30 -5.48
CA VAL A 114 -0.14 11.06 -4.79
C VAL A 114 0.47 10.08 -5.79
N SER A 115 -0.14 9.90 -6.96
CA SER A 115 0.39 9.03 -8.03
C SER A 115 1.76 9.51 -8.51
N LYS A 116 1.89 10.80 -8.83
CA LYS A 116 3.17 11.39 -9.27
C LYS A 116 4.26 11.23 -8.21
N PHE A 117 3.92 11.46 -6.94
CA PHE A 117 4.85 11.25 -5.84
C PHE A 117 5.33 9.79 -5.80
N TYR A 118 4.40 8.83 -5.89
CA TYR A 118 4.74 7.41 -5.93
C TYR A 118 5.60 7.05 -7.15
N ASP A 119 5.26 7.56 -8.34
CA ASP A 119 6.02 7.33 -9.56
C ASP A 119 7.47 7.81 -9.42
N GLU A 120 7.69 8.97 -8.79
CA GLU A 120 9.04 9.49 -8.55
C GLU A 120 9.81 8.72 -7.47
N ILE A 121 9.14 8.26 -6.41
CA ILE A 121 9.72 7.36 -5.41
C ILE A 121 10.12 6.03 -6.05
N SER A 122 9.30 5.49 -6.96
CA SER A 122 9.52 4.20 -7.60
C SER A 122 10.76 4.16 -8.50
N LYS A 123 11.26 5.33 -8.92
CA LYS A 123 12.42 5.52 -9.80
C LYS A 123 13.74 5.77 -9.06
N ILE A 124 13.73 5.69 -7.73
CA ILE A 124 14.93 5.97 -6.94
C ILE A 124 16.03 4.95 -7.22
N ASP A 125 17.25 5.46 -7.37
CA ASP A 125 18.43 4.62 -7.54
C ASP A 125 18.64 3.71 -6.32
N GLY A 126 19.06 2.48 -6.58
CA GLY A 126 19.27 1.48 -5.54
C GLY A 126 17.98 0.97 -4.88
N LYS A 127 16.79 1.23 -5.44
CA LYS A 127 15.52 0.69 -4.94
C LYS A 127 15.54 -0.84 -4.90
N ILE A 128 15.11 -1.37 -3.75
CA ILE A 128 14.96 -2.80 -3.47
C ILE A 128 13.48 -3.19 -3.51
N TYR A 129 12.61 -2.37 -2.91
CA TYR A 129 11.18 -2.63 -2.81
C TYR A 129 10.40 -1.32 -2.73
N ASP A 130 9.23 -1.28 -3.35
CA ASP A 130 8.26 -0.22 -3.17
C ASP A 130 6.83 -0.77 -3.17
N LYS A 131 5.95 -0.08 -2.45
CA LYS A 131 4.51 -0.35 -2.49
C LYS A 131 3.72 0.89 -2.12
N ALA A 132 2.68 1.18 -2.89
CA ALA A 132 1.61 2.08 -2.49
C ALA A 132 0.37 1.28 -2.04
N ILE A 133 -0.29 1.77 -1.00
CA ILE A 133 -1.60 1.31 -0.56
C ILE A 133 -2.47 2.56 -0.42
N VAL A 134 -3.53 2.64 -1.21
CA VAL A 134 -4.49 3.75 -1.15
C VAL A 134 -5.76 3.24 -0.46
N PHE A 135 -6.35 4.05 0.41
CA PHE A 135 -7.54 3.76 1.21
C PHE A 135 -8.72 4.63 0.81
#